data_AF-A0A1S6H0C8-F1
#
_entry.id   AF-A0A1S6H0C8-F1
#
_cell.length_a   1.000
_cell.length_b   1.000
_cell.length_c   1.000
_cell.angle_alpha   90.00
_cell.angle_beta   90.00
_cell.angle_gamma   90.00
#
_symmetry.space_group_name_H-M   'P 1'
#
loop_
_entity.id
_entity.type
_entity.pdbx_description
1 polymer ?
#
loop_
_entity_poly.entity_id
_entity_poly.type
_entity_poly.pdbx_seq_one_letter_code
_entity_poly.pdbx_strand_id
1 'polypeptide(L)'
;MAKPSIKERIDEKIEQIDKFMEELYSSIPQSLELEDYKKDFKLKAICEHYFEKIIEAVEDLAFLVMNHKEFKYPEYENEIFDILYKNKIISEILTKKLKNAKGMRNFIAHQYGKIDDVLVYHAIFEELEKDINEFLDNIKEVMR
;
A
#
# COMPACT_ATOMS: atom_id res chain seq x y z
N MET A 1 -30.78 1.04 -5.63
CA MET A 1 -29.49 1.66 -6.03
C MET A 1 -28.80 0.70 -7.00
N ALA A 2 -28.33 1.19 -8.15
CA ALA A 2 -27.52 0.38 -9.07
C ALA A 2 -26.16 0.07 -8.44
N LYS A 3 -25.55 -1.08 -8.78
CA LYS A 3 -24.18 -1.39 -8.32
C LYS A 3 -23.20 -0.42 -9.02
N PRO A 4 -22.20 0.12 -8.30
CA PRO A 4 -21.19 0.98 -8.90
C PRO A 4 -20.40 0.22 -9.98
N SER A 5 -20.04 0.95 -11.04
CA SER A 5 -19.16 0.48 -12.11
C SER A 5 -17.75 0.19 -11.58
N ILE A 6 -16.96 -0.59 -12.33
CA ILE A 6 -15.58 -0.89 -11.92
C ILE A 6 -14.73 0.39 -11.84
N LYS A 7 -14.98 1.38 -12.72
CA LYS A 7 -14.26 2.65 -12.70
C LYS A 7 -14.58 3.46 -11.43
N GLU A 8 -15.85 3.57 -11.05
CA GLU A 8 -16.24 4.21 -9.79
C GLU A 8 -15.58 3.53 -8.57
N ARG A 9 -15.52 2.18 -8.57
CA ARG A 9 -14.83 1.44 -7.50
C ARG A 9 -13.32 1.69 -7.45
N ILE A 10 -12.68 1.95 -8.59
CA ILE A 10 -11.26 2.33 -8.67
C ILE A 10 -11.07 3.72 -8.07
N ASP A 11 -11.91 4.69 -8.44
CA ASP A 11 -11.85 6.05 -7.91
C ASP A 11 -12.10 6.07 -6.39
N GLU A 12 -13.12 5.35 -5.90
CA GLU A 12 -13.39 5.16 -4.47
C GLU A 12 -12.19 4.54 -3.72
N LYS A 13 -11.46 3.62 -4.36
CA LYS A 13 -10.30 2.96 -3.75
C LYS A 13 -9.08 3.88 -3.71
N ILE A 14 -8.88 4.73 -4.72
CA ILE A 14 -7.85 5.78 -4.70
C ILE A 14 -8.13 6.76 -3.56
N GLU A 15 -9.36 7.25 -3.44
CA GLU A 15 -9.75 8.15 -2.36
C GLU A 15 -9.58 7.50 -0.98
N GLN A 16 -9.87 6.20 -0.87
CA GLN A 16 -9.64 5.44 0.36
C GLN A 16 -8.16 5.37 0.73
N ILE A 17 -7.26 5.16 -0.23
CA ILE A 17 -5.80 5.14 0.01
C ILE A 17 -5.34 6.52 0.48
N ASP A 18 -5.72 7.58 -0.24
CA ASP A 18 -5.37 8.96 0.12
C ASP A 18 -5.83 9.31 1.54
N LYS A 19 -7.06 8.91 1.90
CA LYS A 19 -7.59 9.08 3.25
C LYS A 19 -6.79 8.33 4.31
N PHE A 20 -6.37 7.09 4.05
CA PHE A 20 -5.57 6.35 5.03
C PHE A 20 -4.17 6.94 5.20
N MET A 21 -3.56 7.48 4.14
CA MET A 21 -2.31 8.22 4.22
C MET A 21 -2.47 9.49 5.09
N GLU A 22 -3.55 10.25 4.87
CA GLU A 22 -3.87 11.43 5.70
C GLU A 22 -4.10 11.06 7.17
N GLU A 23 -4.89 10.02 7.44
CA GLU A 23 -5.18 9.53 8.78
C GLU A 23 -3.90 9.05 9.50
N LEU A 24 -2.98 8.38 8.80
CA LEU A 24 -1.67 8.00 9.34
C LEU A 24 -0.86 9.23 9.77
N TYR A 25 -0.63 10.17 8.84
CA TYR A 25 0.25 11.32 9.09
C TYR A 25 -0.35 12.36 10.05
N SER A 26 -1.68 12.44 10.14
CA SER A 26 -2.36 13.29 11.13
C SER A 26 -2.41 12.68 12.54
N SER A 27 -2.22 11.37 12.65
CA SER A 27 -2.25 10.64 13.94
C SER A 27 -0.89 10.57 14.63
N ILE A 28 0.16 11.12 14.03
CA ILE A 28 1.54 11.03 14.54
C ILE A 28 2.21 12.42 14.61
N PRO A 29 3.27 12.57 15.41
CA PRO A 29 4.08 13.79 15.40
C PRO A 29 4.76 14.01 14.03
N GLN A 30 4.75 15.24 13.51
CA GLN A 30 5.41 15.59 12.23
C GLN A 30 6.92 15.33 12.22
N SER A 31 7.56 15.37 13.39
CA SER A 31 8.99 15.08 13.57
C SER A 31 9.15 13.92 14.55
N LEU A 32 8.46 12.81 14.25
CA LEU A 32 8.62 11.58 15.01
C LEU A 32 10.01 11.01 14.74
N GLU A 33 10.82 10.87 15.80
CA GLU A 33 12.13 10.24 15.71
C GLU A 33 12.03 8.74 16.01
N LEU A 34 12.95 7.95 15.44
CA LEU A 34 13.00 6.48 15.62
C LEU A 34 13.03 6.06 17.10
N GLU A 35 13.70 6.83 17.95
CA GLU A 35 13.83 6.53 19.38
C GLU A 35 12.51 6.73 20.13
N ASP A 36 11.70 7.70 19.71
CA ASP A 36 10.37 7.94 20.30
C ASP A 36 9.37 6.91 19.80
N TYR A 37 9.42 6.59 18.49
CA TYR A 37 8.64 5.50 17.91
C TYR A 37 8.86 4.17 18.65
N LYS A 38 10.12 3.80 18.93
CA LYS A 38 10.46 2.56 19.66
C LYS A 38 9.91 2.51 21.09
N LYS A 39 9.74 3.65 21.75
CA LYS A 39 9.33 3.74 23.16
C LYS A 39 7.81 3.79 23.34
N ASP A 40 7.07 4.21 22.32
CA ASP A 40 5.61 4.37 22.41
C ASP A 40 4.88 3.26 21.65
N PHE A 41 4.40 2.25 22.39
CA PHE A 41 3.64 1.14 21.81
C PHE A 41 2.35 1.59 21.09
N LYS A 42 1.75 2.73 21.47
CA LYS A 42 0.54 3.23 20.81
C LYS A 42 0.89 3.81 19.44
N LEU A 43 1.98 4.57 19.34
CA LEU A 43 2.47 5.07 18.05
C LEU A 43 2.77 3.91 17.11
N LYS A 44 3.45 2.87 17.60
CA LYS A 44 3.72 1.67 16.81
C LYS A 44 2.46 1.01 16.31
N ALA A 45 1.50 0.75 17.21
CA ALA A 45 0.22 0.14 16.85
C ALA A 45 -0.58 0.97 15.81
N ILE A 46 -0.58 2.30 15.93
CA ILE A 46 -1.22 3.20 14.96
C ILE A 46 -0.53 3.10 13.59
N CYS A 47 0.80 3.18 13.57
CA CYS A 47 1.59 3.13 12.34
C CYS A 47 1.44 1.78 11.63
N GLU A 48 1.58 0.68 12.37
CA GLU A 48 1.38 -0.69 11.88
C GLU A 48 -0.03 -0.86 11.30
N HIS A 49 -1.06 -0.43 12.03
CA HIS A 49 -2.45 -0.53 11.58
C HIS A 49 -2.72 0.20 10.25
N TYR A 50 -2.26 1.44 10.13
CA TYR A 50 -2.46 2.18 8.89
C TYR A 50 -1.60 1.64 7.76
N PHE A 51 -0.37 1.23 8.03
CA PHE A 51 0.47 0.56 7.03
C PHE A 51 -0.23 -0.68 6.45
N GLU A 52 -0.81 -1.53 7.31
CA GLU A 52 -1.59 -2.69 6.86
C GLU A 52 -2.76 -2.28 5.96
N LYS A 53 -3.55 -1.28 6.37
CA LYS A 53 -4.72 -0.79 5.62
C LYS A 53 -4.33 -0.19 4.27
N ILE A 54 -3.24 0.56 4.22
CA ILE A 54 -2.75 1.20 2.99
C ILE A 54 -2.30 0.12 2.00
N ILE A 55 -1.46 -0.81 2.45
CA ILE A 55 -0.93 -1.87 1.57
C ILE A 55 -2.04 -2.81 1.08
N GLU A 56 -3.02 -3.13 1.93
CA GLU A 56 -4.21 -3.91 1.52
C GLU A 56 -5.05 -3.15 0.48
N ALA A 57 -5.30 -1.84 0.68
CA ALA A 57 -6.04 -1.04 -0.27
C ALA A 57 -5.31 -0.87 -1.61
N VAL A 58 -3.98 -0.79 -1.60
CA VAL A 58 -3.13 -0.76 -2.81
C VAL A 58 -3.24 -2.07 -3.59
N GLU A 59 -3.25 -3.20 -2.89
CA GLU A 59 -3.45 -4.50 -3.50
C GLU A 59 -4.86 -4.66 -4.11
N ASP A 60 -5.90 -4.25 -3.38
CA ASP A 60 -7.27 -4.19 -3.87
C ASP A 60 -7.37 -3.34 -5.15
N LEU A 61 -6.72 -2.17 -5.15
CA LEU A 61 -6.70 -1.28 -6.31
C LEU A 61 -6.02 -1.94 -7.50
N ALA A 62 -4.88 -2.60 -7.29
CA ALA A 62 -4.20 -3.35 -8.33
C ALA A 62 -5.11 -4.44 -8.93
N PHE A 63 -5.83 -5.20 -8.10
CA PHE A 63 -6.82 -6.16 -8.57
C PHE A 63 -7.96 -5.53 -9.36
N LEU A 64 -8.51 -4.40 -8.90
CA LEU A 64 -9.57 -3.68 -9.61
C LEU A 64 -9.12 -3.23 -10.99
N VAL A 65 -7.90 -2.69 -11.10
CA VAL A 65 -7.29 -2.28 -12.37
C VAL A 65 -7.09 -3.47 -13.30
N MET A 66 -6.57 -4.59 -12.79
CA MET A 66 -6.41 -5.82 -13.58
C MET A 66 -7.74 -6.33 -14.13
N ASN A 67 -8.79 -6.32 -13.31
CA ASN A 67 -10.14 -6.71 -13.72
C ASN A 67 -10.71 -5.75 -14.76
N HIS A 68 -10.50 -4.44 -14.59
CA HIS A 68 -10.96 -3.43 -15.53
C HIS A 68 -10.30 -3.54 -16.90
N LYS A 69 -9.01 -3.88 -16.92
CA LYS A 69 -8.22 -4.03 -18.15
C LYS A 69 -8.22 -5.45 -18.72
N GLU A 70 -9.01 -6.36 -18.13
CA GLU A 70 -9.14 -7.76 -18.54
C GLU A 70 -7.80 -8.51 -18.63
N PHE A 71 -6.87 -8.22 -17.71
CA PHE A 71 -5.59 -8.90 -17.65
C PHE A 71 -5.73 -10.35 -17.17
N LYS A 72 -4.71 -11.17 -17.45
CA LYS A 72 -4.64 -12.54 -16.92
C LYS A 72 -4.76 -12.49 -15.40
N TYR A 73 -5.69 -13.27 -14.85
CA TYR A 73 -5.84 -13.42 -13.40
C TYR A 73 -4.57 -14.06 -12.80
N PRO A 74 -4.09 -13.58 -11.63
CA PRO A 74 -2.91 -14.15 -11.00
C PRO A 74 -3.21 -15.58 -10.54
N GLU A 75 -2.22 -16.47 -10.69
CA GLU A 75 -2.29 -17.82 -10.11
C GLU A 75 -1.97 -17.76 -8.61
N TYR A 76 -1.17 -16.77 -8.21
CA TYR A 76 -0.80 -16.50 -6.82
C TYR A 76 -0.92 -15.03 -6.46
N GLU A 77 -1.32 -14.75 -5.22
CA GLU A 77 -1.53 -13.39 -4.69
C GLU A 77 -0.28 -12.48 -4.78
N ASN A 78 0.92 -13.05 -4.84
CA ASN A 78 2.16 -12.29 -4.99
C ASN A 78 2.47 -11.87 -6.45
N GLU A 79 1.68 -12.32 -7.44
CA GLU A 79 1.88 -12.02 -8.86
C GLU A 79 1.16 -10.75 -9.32
N ILE A 80 0.29 -10.17 -8.50
CA ILE A 80 -0.53 -8.99 -8.84
C ILE A 80 0.35 -7.86 -9.39
N PHE A 81 1.39 -7.47 -8.65
CA PHE A 81 2.31 -6.41 -9.07
C PHE A 81 3.19 -6.83 -10.26
N ASP A 82 3.48 -8.12 -10.42
CA ASP A 82 4.22 -8.62 -11.59
C ASP A 82 3.36 -8.50 -12.87
N ILE A 83 2.05 -8.68 -12.76
CA ILE A 83 1.12 -8.53 -13.89
C ILE A 83 1.01 -7.06 -14.29
N LEU A 84 0.94 -6.13 -13.33
CA LEU A 84 0.99 -4.70 -13.63
C LEU A 84 2.30 -4.29 -14.33
N TYR A 85 3.44 -4.81 -13.88
CA TYR A 85 4.74 -4.59 -14.54
C TYR A 85 4.78 -5.16 -15.96
N LYS A 86 4.33 -6.40 -16.17
CA LYS A 86 4.27 -7.03 -17.50
C LYS A 86 3.43 -6.22 -18.49
N ASN A 87 2.39 -5.54 -17.99
CA ASN A 87 1.53 -4.64 -18.78
C ASN A 87 2.04 -3.19 -18.80
N LYS A 88 3.27 -2.93 -18.33
CA LYS A 88 3.95 -1.62 -18.33
C LYS A 88 3.21 -0.51 -17.57
N ILE A 89 2.43 -0.88 -16.56
CA ILE A 89 1.73 0.08 -15.70
C ILE A 89 2.65 0.61 -14.62
N ILE A 90 3.50 -0.24 -14.05
CA ILE A 90 4.46 0.14 -13.02
C ILE A 90 5.88 -0.28 -13.41
N SER A 91 6.88 0.38 -12.84
CA SER A 91 8.29 0.05 -13.05
C SER A 91 8.70 -1.22 -12.30
N GLU A 92 9.75 -1.91 -12.76
CA GLU A 92 10.30 -3.08 -12.05
C GLU A 92 10.74 -2.73 -10.62
N ILE A 93 11.23 -1.50 -10.42
CA ILE A 93 11.65 -0.97 -9.12
C ILE A 93 10.44 -0.86 -8.20
N LEU A 94 9.37 -0.22 -8.65
CA LEU A 94 8.14 -0.07 -7.88
C LEU A 94 7.50 -1.42 -7.58
N THR A 95 7.51 -2.37 -8.53
CA THR A 95 7.06 -3.75 -8.29
C THR A 95 7.78 -4.40 -7.12
N LYS A 96 9.12 -4.30 -7.07
CA LYS A 96 9.90 -4.88 -5.96
C LYS A 96 9.55 -4.23 -4.63
N LYS A 97 9.43 -2.91 -4.60
CA LYS A 97 9.06 -2.15 -3.40
C LYS A 97 7.67 -2.52 -2.87
N LEU A 98 6.65 -2.55 -3.73
CA LEU A 98 5.29 -2.93 -3.34
C LEU A 98 5.21 -4.40 -2.86
N LYS A 99 5.96 -5.31 -3.48
CA LYS A 99 6.07 -6.70 -3.00
C LYS A 99 6.74 -6.79 -1.63
N ASN A 100 7.77 -5.99 -1.37
CA ASN A 100 8.43 -5.92 -0.07
C ASN A 100 7.47 -5.35 1.00
N ALA A 101 6.75 -4.28 0.68
CA ALA A 101 5.76 -3.68 1.58
C ALA A 101 4.63 -4.66 1.92
N LYS A 102 4.14 -5.42 0.93
CA LYS A 102 3.20 -6.53 1.14
C LYS A 102 3.78 -7.63 2.05
N GLY A 103 5.04 -8.00 1.84
CA GLY A 103 5.75 -8.94 2.70
C GLY A 103 5.81 -8.46 4.15
N MET A 104 6.12 -7.18 4.36
CA MET A 104 6.14 -6.54 5.68
C MET A 104 4.75 -6.51 6.32
N ARG A 105 3.70 -6.15 5.56
CA ARG A 105 2.30 -6.20 6.03
C ARG A 105 1.93 -7.58 6.52
N ASN A 106 2.28 -8.62 5.76
CA ASN A 106 2.02 -10.01 6.15
C ASN A 106 2.82 -10.44 7.38
N PHE A 107 4.03 -9.93 7.55
CA PHE A 107 4.85 -10.20 8.72
C PHE A 107 4.29 -9.54 9.99
N ILE A 108 3.85 -8.28 9.89
CA ILE A 108 3.17 -7.53 10.97
C ILE A 108 1.87 -8.24 11.38
N ALA A 109 0.98 -8.51 10.42
CA ALA A 109 -0.35 -9.07 10.66
C ALA A 109 -0.32 -10.46 11.34
N HIS A 110 0.62 -11.31 10.94
CA HIS A 110 0.72 -12.68 11.46
C HIS A 110 1.63 -12.82 12.69
N GLN A 111 2.23 -11.71 13.18
CA GLN A 111 3.15 -11.69 14.32
C GLN A 111 4.23 -12.78 14.23
N TYR A 112 4.84 -12.97 13.05
CA TYR A 112 5.87 -13.98 12.84
C TYR A 112 7.17 -13.59 13.58
N GLY A 113 7.21 -13.79 14.89
CA GLY A 113 8.35 -13.45 15.73
C GLY A 113 8.41 -11.98 16.14
N LYS A 114 9.61 -11.51 16.48
CA LYS A 114 9.82 -10.15 16.98
C LYS A 114 9.86 -9.17 15.80
N ILE A 115 8.96 -8.19 15.82
CA ILE A 115 8.96 -7.10 14.85
C ILE A 115 10.23 -6.26 15.02
N ASP A 116 10.91 -6.00 13.90
CA ASP A 116 12.02 -5.06 13.86
C ASP A 116 11.46 -3.65 13.66
N ASP A 117 11.29 -2.94 14.78
CA ASP A 117 10.80 -1.55 14.81
C ASP A 117 11.58 -0.63 13.86
N VAL A 118 12.87 -0.91 13.59
CA VAL A 118 13.70 -0.09 12.69
C VAL A 118 13.23 -0.27 11.25
N LEU A 119 13.02 -1.51 10.82
CA LEU A 119 12.56 -1.80 9.45
C LEU A 119 11.16 -1.23 9.21
N VAL A 120 10.25 -1.38 10.17
CA VAL A 120 8.89 -0.84 10.06
C VAL A 120 8.91 0.68 9.98
N TYR A 121 9.71 1.32 10.83
CA TYR A 121 9.88 2.77 10.81
C TYR A 121 10.37 3.28 9.45
N HIS A 122 11.46 2.70 8.91
CA HIS A 122 11.99 3.13 7.61
C HIS A 122 10.99 2.90 6.47
N ALA A 123 10.31 1.75 6.45
CA ALA A 123 9.30 1.47 5.43
C ALA A 123 8.17 2.50 5.45
N ILE A 124 7.68 2.88 6.63
CA ILE A 124 6.57 3.83 6.76
C ILE A 124 7.02 5.26 6.46
N PHE A 125 8.15 5.71 7.02
CA PHE A 125 8.51 7.14 7.01
C PHE A 125 9.46 7.56 5.88
N GLU A 126 10.12 6.61 5.20
CA GLU A 126 11.07 6.95 4.13
C GLU A 126 10.62 6.50 2.74
N GLU A 127 9.85 5.40 2.67
CA GLU A 127 9.49 4.72 1.42
C GLU A 127 7.99 4.86 1.09
N LEU A 128 7.10 4.56 2.04
CA LEU A 128 5.67 4.37 1.81
C LEU A 128 5.03 5.48 0.98
N GLU A 129 5.13 6.74 1.41
CA GLU A 129 4.47 7.85 0.72
C GLU A 129 4.90 7.98 -0.74
N LYS A 130 6.21 7.88 -1.01
CA LYS A 130 6.75 8.01 -2.37
C LYS A 130 6.26 6.86 -3.25
N ASP A 131 6.28 5.65 -2.72
CA ASP A 131 5.92 4.45 -3.46
C ASP A 131 4.41 4.40 -3.73
N ILE A 132 3.57 4.80 -2.77
CA ILE A 132 2.12 4.90 -2.96
C ILE A 132 1.77 6.01 -3.95
N ASN A 133 2.40 7.19 -3.85
CA ASN A 133 2.15 8.27 -4.80
C ASN A 133 2.56 7.87 -6.23
N GLU A 134 3.74 7.27 -6.40
CA GLU A 134 4.18 6.74 -7.71
C GLU A 134 3.18 5.70 -8.26
N PHE A 135 2.69 4.81 -7.39
CA PHE A 135 1.67 3.83 -7.78
C PHE A 135 0.37 4.50 -8.24
N LEU A 136 -0.18 5.42 -7.43
CA LEU A 136 -1.44 6.10 -7.72
C LEU A 136 -1.36 6.93 -9.01
N ASP A 137 -0.24 7.62 -9.25
CA ASP A 137 -0.02 8.40 -10.47
C ASP A 137 -0.02 7.51 -11.71
N ASN A 138 0.68 6.37 -11.66
CA ASN A 138 0.69 5.37 -12.73
C ASN A 138 -0.73 4.82 -13.01
N ILE A 139 -1.51 4.51 -11.96
CA ILE A 139 -2.90 4.06 -12.13
C ILE A 139 -3.75 5.15 -12.77
N LYS A 140 -3.66 6.40 -12.27
CA LYS A 140 -4.40 7.55 -12.80
C LYS A 140 -4.08 7.78 -14.28
N GLU A 141 -2.81 7.64 -14.70
CA GLU A 141 -2.41 7.78 -16.10
C GLU A 141 -3.07 6.72 -17.00
N VAL A 142 -3.11 5.48 -16.55
CA VAL A 142 -3.67 4.36 -17.32
C VAL A 142 -5.21 4.35 -17.34
N MET A 143 -5.86 5.06 -16.40
CA MET A 143 -7.31 5.14 -16.26
C MET A 143 -7.94 6.40 -16.91
N ARG A 144 -7.10 7.33 -17.41
CA ARG A 144 -7.52 8.44 -18.29
C ARG A 144 -8.10 7.91 -19.60
#